data_AF-A0A6N8X3M0-F1
#
_entry.id   AF-A0A6N8X3M0-F1
#
_cell.length_a   1.000
_cell.length_b   1.000
_cell.length_c   1.000
_cell.angle_alpha   90.00
_cell.angle_beta   90.00
_cell.angle_gamma   90.00
#
_symmetry.space_group_name_H-M   'P 1'
#
loop_
_entity.id
_entity.type
_entity.pdbx_description
1 polymer ?
#
loop_
_entity_poly.entity_id
_entity_poly.type
_entity_poly.pdbx_seq_one_letter_code
_entity_poly.pdbx_strand_id
1 'polypeptide(L)'
;MNDTNAGPALVYCRCAYARVVPLKVKDGVLEALAASGVDFDAAPDLCEMSARRDPRLKEIASAGPVKIAACYPRAVRWLFNDAGSPLDKEQVTILNMREQTAEEVAAAMLNGDSKPAKEENE
;
A
#
# COMPACT_ATOMS: atom_id res chain seq x y z
N MET A 1 -10.24 3.81 -25.71
CA MET A 1 -9.69 2.74 -24.87
C MET A 1 -9.54 3.31 -23.49
N ASN A 2 -10.24 2.79 -22.49
CA ASN A 2 -9.93 2.93 -21.06
C ASN A 2 -10.90 2.01 -20.32
N ASP A 3 -10.58 0.72 -20.34
CA ASP A 3 -11.25 -0.26 -19.51
C ASP A 3 -11.02 0.13 -18.05
N THR A 4 -12.10 0.63 -17.44
CA THR A 4 -12.16 0.97 -16.03
C THR A 4 -12.18 -0.34 -15.26
N ASN A 5 -11.02 -0.79 -14.79
CA ASN A 5 -10.95 -1.86 -13.80
C ASN A 5 -11.53 -1.29 -12.49
N ALA A 6 -12.78 -1.61 -12.20
CA ALA A 6 -13.59 -1.03 -11.13
C ALA A 6 -13.22 -1.56 -9.71
N GLY A 7 -11.94 -1.85 -9.49
CA GLY A 7 -11.37 -2.29 -8.22
C GLY A 7 -10.47 -1.21 -7.60
N PRO A 8 -10.11 -1.35 -6.31
CA PRO A 8 -9.21 -0.40 -5.66
C PRO A 8 -7.82 -0.39 -6.33
N ALA A 9 -7.20 0.77 -6.44
CA ALA A 9 -5.82 0.88 -6.88
C ALA A 9 -4.89 0.16 -5.90
N LEU A 10 -3.87 -0.52 -6.41
CA LEU A 10 -2.94 -1.29 -5.59
C LEU A 10 -1.57 -0.63 -5.58
N VAL A 11 -1.01 -0.39 -4.39
CA VAL A 11 0.33 0.16 -4.19
C VAL A 11 1.13 -0.79 -3.32
N TYR A 12 2.32 -1.16 -3.78
CA TYR A 12 3.27 -1.98 -3.05
C TYR A 12 4.55 -1.19 -2.77
N CYS A 13 4.95 -1.10 -1.50
CA CYS A 13 6.20 -0.46 -1.08
C CYS A 13 7.29 -1.52 -0.85
N ARG A 14 8.40 -1.42 -1.61
CA ARG A 14 9.54 -2.36 -1.51
C ARG A 14 10.37 -2.17 -0.23
N CYS A 15 10.26 -1.03 0.43
CA CYS A 15 11.00 -0.66 1.64
C CYS A 15 12.51 -0.95 1.46
N ALA A 16 13.09 -0.46 0.37
CA ALA A 16 14.49 -0.69 0.01
C ALA A 16 15.44 0.14 0.89
N TYR A 17 15.03 1.32 1.33
CA TYR A 17 15.79 2.22 2.19
C TYR A 17 15.72 1.82 3.68
N ALA A 18 14.52 1.85 4.26
CA ALA A 18 14.35 1.67 5.71
C ALA A 18 14.56 0.20 6.16
N ARG A 19 14.31 -0.77 5.26
CA ARG A 19 14.55 -2.21 5.49
C ARG A 19 13.89 -2.76 6.76
N VAL A 20 12.75 -2.21 7.16
CA VAL A 20 12.01 -2.59 8.38
C VAL A 20 10.98 -3.69 8.15
N VAL A 21 10.70 -4.03 6.88
CA VAL A 21 9.79 -5.11 6.49
C VAL A 21 10.62 -6.40 6.28
N PRO A 22 10.22 -7.54 6.88
CA PRO A 22 10.91 -8.82 6.68
C PRO A 22 11.01 -9.19 5.20
N LEU A 23 12.19 -9.64 4.76
CA LEU A 23 12.46 -9.94 3.35
C LEU A 23 11.47 -10.95 2.76
N LYS A 24 11.23 -12.05 3.49
CA LYS A 24 10.27 -13.10 3.09
C LYS A 24 8.87 -12.55 2.83
N VAL A 25 8.41 -11.60 3.66
CA VAL A 25 7.06 -11.02 3.51
C VAL A 25 6.99 -10.18 2.26
N LYS A 26 7.91 -9.22 2.10
CA LYS A 26 7.87 -8.33 0.94
C LYS A 26 8.13 -9.06 -0.39
N ASP A 27 8.98 -10.10 -0.40
CA ASP A 27 9.21 -10.92 -1.60
C ASP A 27 7.98 -11.74 -1.95
N GLY A 28 7.37 -12.42 -0.96
CA GLY A 28 6.17 -13.22 -1.19
C GLY A 28 4.97 -12.39 -1.66
N VAL A 29 4.76 -11.19 -1.10
CA VAL A 29 3.70 -10.28 -1.57
C VAL A 29 3.94 -9.85 -3.01
N LEU A 30 5.19 -9.47 -3.35
CA LEU A 30 5.52 -9.04 -4.71
C LEU A 30 5.34 -10.18 -5.73
N GLU A 31 5.78 -11.39 -5.38
CA GLU A 31 5.61 -12.58 -6.21
C GLU A 31 4.13 -12.90 -6.44
N ALA A 32 3.30 -12.84 -5.40
CA ALA A 32 1.86 -13.07 -5.51
C ALA A 32 1.16 -12.01 -6.38
N LEU A 33 1.50 -10.73 -6.20
CA LEU A 33 0.97 -9.65 -7.03
C LEU A 33 1.38 -9.84 -8.50
N ALA A 34 2.66 -10.13 -8.76
CA ALA A 34 3.15 -10.37 -10.12
C ALA A 34 2.49 -11.60 -10.78
N ALA A 35 2.30 -12.69 -10.02
CA ALA A 35 1.67 -13.91 -10.51
C ALA A 35 0.17 -13.76 -10.77
N SER A 36 -0.49 -12.83 -10.07
CA SER A 36 -1.94 -12.59 -10.23
C SER A 36 -2.32 -11.87 -11.53
N GLY A 37 -1.36 -11.18 -12.16
CA GLY A 37 -1.60 -10.40 -13.37
C GLY A 37 -2.45 -9.13 -13.17
N VAL A 38 -2.73 -8.73 -11.92
CA VAL A 38 -3.41 -7.46 -11.63
C VAL A 38 -2.43 -6.29 -11.78
N ASP A 39 -2.95 -5.13 -12.17
CA ASP A 39 -2.16 -3.91 -12.19
C ASP A 39 -1.89 -3.39 -10.76
N PHE A 40 -0.65 -3.05 -10.48
CA PHE A 40 -0.24 -2.42 -9.23
C PHE A 40 0.95 -1.48 -9.42
N ASP A 41 1.05 -0.44 -8.59
CA ASP A 41 2.20 0.45 -8.56
C ASP A 41 3.24 -0.02 -7.53
N ALA A 42 4.44 -0.33 -8.00
CA ALA A 42 5.56 -0.72 -7.16
C ALA A 42 6.44 0.49 -6.84
N ALA A 43 6.31 1.02 -5.63
CA ALA A 43 7.17 2.09 -5.13
C ALA A 43 8.43 1.50 -4.46
N PRO A 44 9.64 2.01 -4.76
CA PRO A 44 10.84 1.59 -4.06
C PRO A 44 10.77 1.93 -2.56
N ASP A 45 10.43 3.19 -2.25
CA ASP A 45 10.38 3.70 -0.88
C ASP A 45 9.39 4.85 -0.73
N LEU A 46 8.25 4.59 -0.07
CA LEU A 46 7.29 5.65 0.29
C LEU A 46 7.90 6.71 1.21
N CYS A 47 8.88 6.33 2.05
CA CYS A 47 9.56 7.27 2.94
C CYS A 47 10.46 8.25 2.17
N GLU A 48 11.12 7.80 1.12
CA GLU A 48 11.94 8.68 0.27
C GLU A 48 11.06 9.59 -0.58
N MET A 49 9.95 9.05 -1.12
CA MET A 49 8.92 9.84 -1.82
C MET A 49 8.37 10.96 -0.91
N SER A 50 8.09 10.64 0.36
CA SER A 50 7.66 11.63 1.34
C SER A 50 8.70 12.73 1.56
N ALA A 51 9.97 12.33 1.77
CA ALA A 51 11.07 13.27 2.03
C ALA A 51 11.27 14.29 0.90
N ARG A 52 10.98 13.90 -0.35
CA ARG A 52 11.05 14.78 -1.53
C ARG A 52 9.71 15.44 -1.91
N ARG A 53 8.64 15.19 -1.16
CA ARG A 53 7.26 15.62 -1.50
C ARG A 53 6.85 15.22 -2.91
N ASP A 54 7.08 13.95 -3.23
CA ASP A 54 6.85 13.40 -4.58
C ASP A 54 5.38 13.59 -5.02
N PRO A 55 5.11 14.19 -6.19
CA PRO A 55 3.75 14.38 -6.70
C PRO A 55 2.92 13.10 -6.80
N ARG A 56 3.57 11.93 -6.98
CA ARG A 56 2.86 10.64 -7.05
C ARG A 56 2.13 10.30 -5.74
N LEU A 57 2.58 10.82 -4.59
CA LEU A 57 1.85 10.64 -3.33
C LEU A 57 0.48 11.31 -3.37
N LYS A 58 0.37 12.46 -4.05
CA LYS A 58 -0.92 13.14 -4.25
C LYS A 58 -1.83 12.36 -5.17
N GLU A 59 -1.28 11.78 -6.23
CA GLU A 59 -2.01 10.93 -7.17
C GLU A 59 -2.58 9.71 -6.45
N ILE A 60 -1.76 9.00 -5.67
CA ILE A 60 -2.19 7.85 -4.86
C ILE A 60 -3.29 8.25 -3.87
N ALA A 61 -3.12 9.36 -3.14
CA ALA A 61 -4.10 9.83 -2.16
C ALA A 61 -5.43 10.27 -2.80
N SER A 62 -5.42 10.65 -4.08
CA SER A 62 -6.59 11.15 -4.81
C SER A 62 -7.22 10.13 -5.76
N ALA A 63 -6.65 8.92 -5.87
CA ALA A 63 -7.08 7.89 -6.81
C ALA A 63 -8.44 7.24 -6.46
N GLY A 64 -9.01 7.55 -5.31
CA GLY A 64 -10.21 6.90 -4.77
C GLY A 64 -9.85 5.70 -3.90
N PRO A 65 -10.62 4.59 -3.93
CA PRO A 65 -10.30 3.39 -3.18
C PRO A 65 -8.89 2.88 -3.52
N VAL A 66 -8.02 2.76 -2.51
CA VAL A 66 -6.64 2.31 -2.69
C VAL A 66 -6.20 1.38 -1.56
N LYS A 67 -5.44 0.35 -1.92
CA LYS A 67 -4.79 -0.57 -0.98
C LYS A 67 -3.28 -0.39 -1.05
N ILE A 68 -2.66 -0.20 0.10
CA ILE A 68 -1.23 0.05 0.22
C ILE A 68 -0.60 -1.05 1.08
N ALA A 69 0.18 -1.94 0.46
CA ALA A 69 1.04 -2.89 1.16
C ALA A 69 2.38 -2.22 1.49
N ALA A 70 2.65 -1.97 2.78
CA ALA A 70 3.83 -1.22 3.21
C ALA A 70 4.28 -1.62 4.62
N CYS A 71 4.94 -0.71 5.33
CA CYS A 71 5.35 -0.90 6.72
C CYS A 71 4.16 -0.69 7.68
N TYR A 72 4.36 0.03 8.79
CA TYR A 72 3.29 0.29 9.74
C TYR A 72 2.24 1.26 9.18
N PRO A 73 0.93 1.00 9.34
CA PRO A 73 -0.13 1.89 8.87
C PRO A 73 -0.02 3.33 9.39
N ARG A 74 0.36 3.49 10.67
CA ARG A 74 0.61 4.81 11.27
C ARG A 74 1.73 5.57 10.57
N ALA A 75 2.81 4.88 10.19
CA ALA A 75 3.94 5.49 9.53
C ALA A 75 3.56 5.93 8.12
N VAL A 76 2.88 5.07 7.35
CA VAL A 76 2.40 5.41 6.01
C VAL A 76 1.49 6.64 6.03
N ARG A 77 0.50 6.69 6.94
CA ARG A 77 -0.36 7.89 7.08
C ARG A 77 0.45 9.15 7.38
N TRP A 78 1.45 9.05 8.25
CA TRP A 78 2.32 10.17 8.57
C TRP A 78 3.15 10.64 7.38
N LEU A 79 3.72 9.72 6.58
CA LEU A 79 4.48 10.05 5.37
C LEU A 79 3.64 10.83 4.36
N PHE A 80 2.42 10.36 4.10
CA PHE A 80 1.49 11.06 3.20
C PHE A 80 1.08 12.44 3.74
N ASN A 81 0.87 12.56 5.06
CA ASN A 81 0.59 13.85 5.69
C ASN A 81 1.79 14.82 5.61
N ASP A 82 3.00 14.36 5.88
CA ASP A 82 4.24 15.17 5.80
C ASP A 82 4.51 15.67 4.38
N ALA A 83 4.16 14.85 3.37
CA ALA A 83 4.19 15.22 1.96
C ALA A 83 3.06 16.18 1.53
N GLY A 84 2.13 16.54 2.42
CA GLY A 84 0.99 17.41 2.12
C GLY A 84 -0.13 16.73 1.33
N SER A 85 -0.19 15.39 1.34
CA SER A 85 -1.17 14.58 0.62
C SER A 85 -1.84 13.57 1.57
N PRO A 86 -2.61 14.02 2.58
CA PRO A 86 -3.18 13.13 3.60
C PRO A 86 -4.09 12.06 2.99
N LEU A 87 -3.99 10.84 3.52
CA LEU A 87 -4.81 9.70 3.09
C LEU A 87 -6.19 9.74 3.72
N ASP A 88 -7.24 9.52 2.92
CA ASP A 88 -8.62 9.34 3.38
C ASP A 88 -8.78 7.96 4.03
N LYS A 89 -9.23 7.93 5.30
CA LYS A 89 -9.40 6.69 6.06
C LYS A 89 -10.50 5.78 5.51
N GLU A 90 -11.49 6.33 4.82
CA GLU A 90 -12.62 5.57 4.27
C GLU A 90 -12.28 4.94 2.92
N GLN A 91 -11.36 5.55 2.18
CA GLN A 91 -10.94 5.10 0.85
C GLN A 91 -9.64 4.29 0.87
N VAL A 92 -8.82 4.45 1.90
CA VAL A 92 -7.48 3.87 1.94
C VAL A 92 -7.37 2.74 2.95
N THR A 93 -7.06 1.55 2.46
CA THR A 93 -6.67 0.39 3.28
C THR A 93 -5.16 0.23 3.27
N ILE A 94 -4.54 0.20 4.44
CA ILE A 94 -3.08 -0.01 4.58
C ILE A 94 -2.85 -1.37 5.22
N LEU A 95 -2.09 -2.22 4.52
CA LEU A 95 -1.75 -3.57 4.94
C LEU A 95 -0.33 -3.58 5.51
N ASN A 96 -0.18 -4.16 6.70
CA ASN A 96 1.02 -4.08 7.51
C ASN A 96 1.94 -5.28 7.26
N MET A 97 2.90 -5.13 6.36
CA MET A 97 3.87 -6.20 6.06
C MET A 97 4.89 -6.46 7.19
N ARG A 98 4.87 -5.68 8.29
CA ARG A 98 5.74 -5.96 9.45
C ARG A 98 5.14 -6.98 10.41
N GLU A 99 3.82 -7.07 10.47
CA GLU A 99 3.11 -7.91 11.44
C GLU A 99 2.32 -9.02 10.75
N GLN A 100 1.87 -8.79 9.52
CA GLN A 100 1.13 -9.77 8.73
C GLN A 100 2.09 -10.62 7.88
N THR A 101 1.65 -11.83 7.57
CA THR A 101 2.33 -12.77 6.67
C THR A 101 2.19 -12.34 5.20
N ALA A 102 3.01 -12.92 4.31
CA ALA A 102 2.94 -12.62 2.89
C ALA A 102 1.57 -13.00 2.31
N GLU A 103 1.05 -14.15 2.75
CA GLU A 103 -0.20 -14.74 2.31
C GLU A 103 -1.40 -13.88 2.72
N GLU A 104 -1.44 -13.39 3.97
CA GLU A 104 -2.48 -12.50 4.47
C GLU A 104 -2.51 -11.17 3.70
N VAL A 105 -1.33 -10.57 3.49
CA VAL A 105 -1.23 -9.29 2.75
C VAL A 105 -1.59 -9.49 1.29
N ALA A 106 -1.08 -10.52 0.63
CA ALA A 106 -1.39 -10.81 -0.77
C ALA A 106 -2.89 -11.08 -0.97
N ALA A 107 -3.50 -11.91 -0.13
CA ALA A 107 -4.94 -12.16 -0.19
C ALA A 107 -5.73 -10.86 -0.01
N ALA A 108 -5.37 -10.03 0.97
CA ALA A 108 -6.05 -8.76 1.20
C ALA A 108 -5.85 -7.75 0.05
N MET A 109 -4.70 -7.74 -0.61
CA MET A 109 -4.45 -6.92 -1.81
C MET A 109 -5.32 -7.36 -2.98
N LEU A 110 -5.43 -8.67 -3.22
CA LEU A 110 -6.12 -9.24 -4.38
C LEU A 110 -7.63 -9.37 -4.21
N ASN A 111 -8.14 -9.30 -2.98
CA ASN A 111 -9.58 -9.26 -2.74
C ASN A 111 -10.18 -7.96 -3.30
N GLY A 112 -11.39 -8.02 -3.87
CA GLY A 112 -12.07 -6.83 -4.41
C GLY A 112 -12.55 -5.83 -3.35
N ASP A 113 -12.62 -6.24 -2.08
CA ASP A 113 -13.18 -5.42 -0.99
C ASP A 113 -12.16 -4.44 -0.42
N SER A 114 -12.46 -3.14 -0.43
CA SER A 114 -11.65 -2.05 0.14
C SER A 114 -11.88 -1.83 1.66
N LYS A 115 -12.44 -2.82 2.37
CA LYS A 115 -12.81 -2.64 3.78
C LYS A 115 -11.57 -2.34 4.65
N PRO A 116 -11.54 -1.21 5.39
CA PRO A 116 -10.39 -0.86 6.21
C PRO A 116 -10.13 -1.96 7.24
N ALA A 117 -8.85 -2.32 7.38
CA ALA A 117 -8.38 -3.29 8.36
C ALA A 117 -8.93 -2.92 9.75
N LYS A 118 -9.65 -3.88 10.36
CA LYS A 118 -10.26 -3.72 11.67
C LYS A 118 -9.20 -3.28 12.68
N GLU A 119 -9.46 -2.18 13.36
CA GLU A 119 -8.85 -1.82 14.63
C GLU A 119 -9.36 -2.86 15.65
N GLU A 120 -8.52 -3.84 15.98
CA GLU A 120 -8.82 -4.83 17.02
C GLU A 120 -8.57 -4.15 18.37
N ASN A 121 -9.66 -3.94 19.11
CA ASN A 121 -9.69 -3.33 20.43
C ASN A 121 -9.00 -4.21 21.49
N GLU A 122 -8.37 -3.49 22.42
CA GLU A 122 -7.81 -3.84 23.74
C GLU A 122 -8.40 -5.07 24.47
#